data_AF-A0A8C7XWX7-F1
#
_entry.id   AF-A0A8C7XWX7-F1
#
_cell.length_a   1.000
_cell.length_b   1.000
_cell.length_c   1.000
_cell.angle_alpha   90.00
_cell.angle_beta   90.00
_cell.angle_gamma   90.00
#
_symmetry.space_group_name_H-M   'P 1'
#
loop_
_entity.id
_entity.type
_entity.pdbx_description
1 polymer ?
#
loop_
_entity_poly.entity_id
_entity_poly.type
_entity_poly.pdbx_seq_one_letter_code
_entity_poly.pdbx_strand_id
1 'polypeptide(L)'
;LVGLMNGGIGLVCFVLTQEYVGKSYWAMTGTLASMSFAVGIALFAALGYFIRPWRTLAMAANSSGVLFFLLSVMLPESPRWLYSQGQTERAEEVLRYIAQKNSNKANNLVLQRVSAGKAGYHDNRRSGVLQLIVHPVLRLRTVVLMYVWYACSLVYYGLTLGAGDMSGSRYLNVAMYGVVELPAYPLCIYFINKHWAGRRKSMAAFLCLAGVACLCTTLVPDTSGLFLSVTSLALLGKLMVSAAFNIAYVYTSELYPTVIRNAGLGVCAMSCRVGGILAPFVPSMVSVPHFLHQQVRSFFKVPLPSLLNLFKDF
;
A
#
# COMPACT_ATOMS: atom_id res chain seq x y z
N LEU A 1 2.37 -2.09 18.95
CA LEU A 1 3.80 -1.78 18.71
C LEU A 1 4.25 -2.16 17.32
N VAL A 2 4.26 -3.45 16.93
CA VAL A 2 4.70 -3.91 15.59
C VAL A 2 4.02 -3.15 14.45
N GLY A 3 2.69 -2.98 14.49
CA GLY A 3 1.97 -2.24 13.45
C GLY A 3 2.37 -0.76 13.34
N LEU A 4 2.66 -0.10 14.47
CA LEU A 4 3.11 1.29 14.51
C LEU A 4 4.52 1.43 13.92
N MET A 5 5.43 0.51 14.28
CA MET A 5 6.80 0.51 13.75
C MET A 5 6.82 0.19 12.25
N ASN A 6 6.07 -0.83 11.81
CA ASN A 6 6.00 -1.21 10.39
C ASN A 6 5.39 -0.10 9.52
N GLY A 7 4.39 0.63 10.04
CA GLY A 7 3.79 1.77 9.37
C GLY A 7 4.78 2.91 9.12
N GLY A 8 5.61 3.23 10.11
CA GLY A 8 6.64 4.26 10.01
C GLY A 8 7.83 3.86 9.15
N ILE A 9 8.39 2.66 9.39
CA ILE A 9 9.57 2.15 8.67
C ILE A 9 9.33 2.11 7.16
N GLY A 10 8.18 1.59 6.71
CA GLY A 10 7.90 1.49 5.27
C GLY A 10 7.94 2.83 4.53
N LEU A 11 7.36 3.88 5.13
CA LEU A 11 7.37 5.23 4.56
C LEU A 11 8.77 5.85 4.59
N VAL A 12 9.47 5.75 5.73
CA VAL A 12 10.81 6.32 5.90
C VAL A 12 11.80 5.66 4.95
N CYS A 13 11.81 4.32 4.85
CA CYS A 13 12.69 3.59 3.95
C CYS A 13 12.43 3.95 2.48
N PHE A 14 11.17 4.10 2.08
CA PHE A 14 10.82 4.50 0.71
C PHE A 14 11.34 5.90 0.38
N VAL A 15 11.13 6.87 1.27
CA VAL A 15 11.61 8.26 1.09
C VAL A 15 13.13 8.31 1.09
N LEU A 16 13.78 7.66 2.06
CA LEU A 16 15.24 7.64 2.19
C LEU A 16 15.88 7.10 0.90
N THR A 17 15.39 5.97 0.38
CA THR A 17 15.91 5.36 -0.86
C THR A 17 15.83 6.33 -2.06
N GLN A 18 14.77 7.13 -2.16
CA GLN A 18 14.61 8.14 -3.23
C GLN A 18 15.47 9.39 -3.01
N GLU A 19 15.92 9.65 -1.79
CA GLU A 19 16.81 10.75 -1.47
C GLU A 19 18.26 10.43 -1.80
N TYR A 20 18.68 9.17 -1.61
CA TYR A 20 20.00 8.66 -2.04
C TYR A 20 20.15 8.58 -3.55
N VAL A 21 19.04 8.34 -4.25
CA VAL A 21 19.06 8.01 -5.66
C VAL A 21 18.60 9.19 -6.53
N GLY A 22 19.23 9.34 -7.70
CA GLY A 22 18.87 10.36 -8.69
C GLY A 22 17.46 10.15 -9.25
N LYS A 23 16.83 11.23 -9.73
CA LYS A 23 15.45 11.21 -10.26
C LYS A 23 15.24 10.17 -11.37
N SER A 24 16.27 9.88 -12.17
CA SER A 24 16.23 8.88 -13.25
C SER A 24 15.95 7.45 -12.77
N TYR A 25 16.34 7.12 -11.54
CA TYR A 25 16.23 5.76 -10.98
C TYR A 25 15.10 5.62 -9.95
N TRP A 26 14.31 6.68 -9.72
CA TRP A 26 13.20 6.66 -8.76
C TRP A 26 12.15 5.59 -9.07
N ALA A 27 11.78 5.44 -10.34
CA ALA A 27 10.82 4.40 -10.74
C ALA A 27 11.36 2.99 -10.47
N MET A 28 12.66 2.77 -10.70
CA MET A 28 13.33 1.49 -10.46
C MET A 28 13.39 1.17 -8.96
N THR A 29 13.84 2.11 -8.13
CA THR A 29 13.93 1.94 -6.67
C THR A 29 12.56 1.74 -6.01
N GLY A 30 11.53 2.49 -6.44
CA GLY A 30 10.17 2.30 -5.94
C GLY A 30 9.60 0.92 -6.29
N THR A 31 9.92 0.42 -7.49
CA THR A 31 9.52 -0.93 -7.92
C THR A 31 10.25 -2.02 -7.13
N LEU A 32 11.55 -1.84 -6.87
CA LEU A 32 12.34 -2.77 -6.08
C LEU A 32 11.82 -2.88 -4.65
N ALA A 33 11.40 -1.76 -4.04
CA ALA A 33 10.78 -1.77 -2.71
C ALA A 33 9.50 -2.61 -2.69
N SER A 34 8.64 -2.46 -3.70
CA SER A 34 7.42 -3.27 -3.83
C SER A 34 7.73 -4.76 -4.08
N MET A 35 8.70 -5.08 -4.94
CA MET A 35 9.18 -6.46 -5.13
C MET A 35 9.68 -7.10 -3.83
N SER A 36 10.40 -6.33 -3.03
CA SER A 36 10.91 -6.79 -1.73
C SER A 36 9.76 -7.12 -0.77
N PHE A 37 8.68 -6.34 -0.81
CA PHE A 37 7.46 -6.61 -0.04
C PHE A 37 6.76 -7.91 -0.48
N ALA A 38 6.62 -8.13 -1.79
CA ALA A 38 6.06 -9.35 -2.36
C ALA A 38 6.85 -10.61 -1.97
N VAL A 39 8.18 -10.55 -2.08
CA VAL A 39 9.07 -11.63 -1.60
C VAL A 39 8.93 -11.85 -0.11
N GLY A 40 8.80 -10.78 0.67
CA GLY A 40 8.55 -10.85 2.12
C GLY A 40 7.29 -11.62 2.48
N ILE A 41 6.18 -11.42 1.73
CA ILE A 41 4.93 -12.18 1.93
C ILE A 41 5.15 -13.67 1.64
N ALA A 42 5.80 -14.00 0.53
CA ALA A 42 6.09 -15.38 0.16
C ALA A 42 7.01 -16.08 1.17
N LEU A 43 8.05 -15.38 1.65
CA LEU A 43 8.95 -15.88 2.68
C LEU A 43 8.21 -16.08 4.02
N PHE A 44 7.33 -15.15 4.39
CA PHE A 44 6.51 -15.28 5.60
C PHE A 44 5.58 -16.49 5.54
N ALA A 45 5.00 -16.76 4.36
CA ALA A 45 4.19 -17.95 4.13
C ALA A 45 5.01 -19.25 4.26
N ALA A 46 6.23 -19.27 3.72
CA ALA A 46 7.15 -20.39 3.85
C ALA A 46 7.55 -20.64 5.32
N LEU A 47 7.89 -19.57 6.05
CA LEU A 47 8.17 -19.66 7.50
C LEU A 47 6.98 -20.21 8.28
N GLY A 48 5.76 -19.81 7.92
CA GLY A 48 4.53 -20.34 8.53
C GLY A 48 4.30 -21.83 8.26
N TYR A 49 4.76 -22.34 7.11
CA TYR A 49 4.69 -23.76 6.80
C TYR A 49 5.59 -24.60 7.72
N PHE A 50 6.82 -24.12 7.99
CA PHE A 50 7.77 -24.80 8.87
C PHE A 50 7.49 -24.58 10.37
N ILE A 51 7.08 -23.36 10.75
CA ILE A 51 6.86 -22.95 12.14
C ILE A 51 5.36 -22.77 12.38
N ARG A 52 4.71 -23.83 12.87
CA ARG A 52 3.28 -23.83 13.21
C ARG A 52 2.88 -22.97 14.43
N PRO A 53 3.65 -22.91 15.54
CA PRO A 53 3.23 -22.09 16.67
C PRO A 53 3.36 -20.60 16.34
N TRP A 54 2.22 -19.90 16.32
CA TRP A 54 2.12 -18.49 15.90
C TRP A 54 3.03 -17.55 16.69
N ARG A 55 3.28 -17.84 17.98
CA ARG A 55 4.17 -17.04 18.83
C ARG A 55 5.62 -17.14 18.35
N THR A 56 6.10 -18.34 18.08
CA THR A 56 7.46 -18.57 17.55
C THR A 56 7.59 -18.04 16.14
N LEU A 57 6.57 -18.20 15.30
CA LEU A 57 6.53 -17.59 13.97
C LEU A 57 6.61 -16.06 14.05
N ALA A 58 5.85 -15.43 14.95
CA ALA A 58 5.91 -14.00 15.15
C ALA A 58 7.30 -13.56 15.65
N MET A 59 7.91 -14.27 16.59
CA MET A 59 9.26 -13.95 17.06
C MET A 59 10.30 -14.08 15.93
N ALA A 60 10.26 -15.16 15.15
CA ALA A 60 11.17 -15.40 14.04
C ALA A 60 10.99 -14.39 12.89
N ALA A 61 9.76 -14.00 12.59
CA ALA A 61 9.50 -12.97 11.57
C ALA A 61 10.02 -11.60 12.03
N ASN A 62 9.76 -11.23 13.28
CA ASN A 62 10.19 -9.93 13.82
C ASN A 62 11.69 -9.87 14.14
N SER A 63 12.37 -11.00 14.35
CA SER A 63 13.83 -11.01 14.60
C SER A 63 14.63 -10.49 13.40
N SER A 64 14.12 -10.67 12.18
CA SER A 64 14.70 -10.06 10.98
C SER A 64 14.75 -8.53 11.06
N GLY A 65 13.79 -7.90 11.74
CA GLY A 65 13.75 -6.46 11.97
C GLY A 65 14.90 -5.95 12.83
N VAL A 66 15.46 -6.77 13.72
CA VAL A 66 16.64 -6.40 14.53
C VAL A 66 17.88 -6.23 13.65
N LEU A 67 18.05 -7.08 12.63
CA LEU A 67 19.14 -6.94 11.66
C LEU A 67 19.01 -5.63 10.88
N PHE A 68 17.80 -5.29 10.43
CA PHE A 68 17.55 -4.01 9.74
C PHE A 68 17.75 -2.81 10.65
N PHE A 69 17.41 -2.91 11.93
CA PHE A 69 17.70 -1.86 12.91
C PHE A 69 19.22 -1.63 13.04
N LEU A 70 20.02 -2.69 13.15
CA LEU A 70 21.48 -2.57 13.20
C LEU A 70 22.05 -1.94 11.92
N LEU A 71 21.52 -2.31 10.75
CA LEU A 71 21.90 -1.70 9.47
C LEU A 71 21.53 -0.21 9.40
N SER A 72 20.41 0.19 10.00
CA SER A 72 19.96 1.58 10.01
C SER A 72 20.90 2.52 10.76
N VAL A 73 21.58 2.04 11.80
CA VAL A 73 22.59 2.82 12.55
C VAL A 73 23.86 3.06 11.72
N MET A 74 24.14 2.18 10.76
CA MET A 74 25.33 2.26 9.90
C MET A 74 25.09 3.10 8.63
N LEU A 75 23.83 3.36 8.29
CA LEU A 75 23.47 4.18 7.13
C LEU A 75 23.75 5.65 7.43
N PRO A 76 24.42 6.38 6.51
CA PRO A 76 24.55 7.82 6.66
C PRO A 76 23.18 8.50 6.65
N GLU A 77 23.13 9.76 7.07
CA GLU A 77 21.90 10.56 7.01
C GLU A 77 21.66 11.10 5.58
N SER A 78 20.41 11.40 5.24
CA SER A 78 20.07 11.90 3.90
C SER A 78 20.80 13.21 3.55
N PRO A 79 21.54 13.26 2.42
CA PRO A 79 22.21 14.49 1.97
C PRO A 79 21.24 15.64 1.75
N ARG A 80 20.03 15.34 1.26
CA ARG A 80 19.01 16.36 0.98
C ARG A 80 18.44 16.94 2.27
N TRP A 81 18.23 16.09 3.28
CA TRP A 81 17.77 16.52 4.59
C TRP A 81 18.84 17.40 5.26
N LEU A 82 20.10 16.95 5.30
CA LEU A 82 21.22 17.72 5.86
C LEU A 82 21.36 19.10 5.20
N TYR A 83 21.29 19.16 3.86
CA TYR A 83 21.31 20.42 3.12
C TYR A 83 20.13 21.34 3.49
N SER A 84 18.92 20.78 3.65
CA SER A 84 17.73 21.55 4.05
C SER A 84 17.79 22.10 5.47
N GLN A 85 18.59 21.48 6.35
CA GLN A 85 18.84 21.93 7.72
C GLN A 85 19.99 22.94 7.81
N GLY A 86 20.58 23.34 6.68
CA GLY A 86 21.75 24.22 6.63
C GLY A 86 23.08 23.55 6.99
N GLN A 87 23.09 22.23 7.21
CA GLN A 87 24.31 21.45 7.49
C GLN A 87 25.01 21.06 6.18
N THR A 88 25.44 22.06 5.40
CA THR A 88 26.01 21.85 4.05
C THR A 88 27.30 21.04 4.06
N GLU A 89 28.15 21.20 5.07
CA GLU A 89 29.42 20.47 5.19
C GLU A 89 29.20 18.96 5.37
N ARG A 90 28.32 18.57 6.30
CA ARG A 90 27.94 17.16 6.49
C ARG A 90 27.27 16.57 5.26
N ALA A 91 26.45 17.35 4.55
CA ALA A 91 25.83 16.91 3.30
C ALA A 91 26.89 16.62 2.22
N GLU A 92 27.92 17.46 2.09
CA GLU A 92 29.05 17.22 1.18
C GLU A 92 29.86 15.99 1.57
N GLU A 93 30.13 15.76 2.86
CA GLU A 93 30.83 14.56 3.34
C GLU A 93 30.10 13.27 2.92
N VAL A 94 28.78 13.21 3.13
CA VAL A 94 27.98 12.06 2.72
C VAL A 94 28.00 11.88 1.20
N LEU A 95 27.89 12.97 0.42
CA LEU A 95 27.96 12.89 -1.04
C LEU A 95 29.34 12.42 -1.54
N ARG A 96 30.43 12.86 -0.90
CA ARG A 96 31.79 12.39 -1.20
C ARG A 96 31.94 10.90 -0.87
N TYR A 97 31.42 10.46 0.28
CA TYR A 97 31.40 9.04 0.64
C TYR A 97 30.68 8.18 -0.42
N ILE A 98 29.51 8.62 -0.89
CA ILE A 98 28.76 7.95 -1.96
C ILE A 98 29.53 7.97 -3.29
N ALA A 99 30.13 9.11 -3.65
CA ALA A 99 30.88 9.27 -4.90
C ALA A 99 32.14 8.37 -4.94
N GLN A 100 32.87 8.27 -3.83
CA GLN A 100 34.03 7.40 -3.67
C GLN A 100 33.65 5.93 -3.84
N LYS A 101 32.53 5.50 -3.25
CA LYS A 101 32.03 4.12 -3.38
C LYS A 101 31.53 3.80 -4.80
N ASN A 102 31.01 4.79 -5.52
CA ASN A 102 30.55 4.63 -6.89
C ASN A 102 31.67 4.79 -7.94
N SER A 103 32.94 4.84 -7.53
CA SER A 103 34.12 5.03 -8.40
C SER A 103 34.04 6.28 -9.30
N ASN A 104 33.23 7.27 -8.91
CA ASN A 104 33.03 8.48 -9.70
C ASN A 104 33.97 9.57 -9.18
N LYS A 105 34.80 10.15 -10.07
CA LYS A 105 35.81 11.18 -9.75
C LYS A 105 35.20 12.56 -9.43
N ALA A 106 33.96 12.61 -8.97
CA ALA A 106 33.29 13.83 -8.53
C ALA A 106 33.79 14.24 -7.12
N ASN A 107 35.11 14.46 -6.99
CA ASN A 107 35.73 14.88 -5.73
C ASN A 107 35.46 16.35 -5.38
N ASN A 108 34.98 17.15 -6.34
CA ASN A 108 34.70 18.58 -6.17
C ASN A 108 33.20 18.88 -6.23
N LEU A 109 32.37 18.10 -5.53
CA LEU A 109 30.97 18.46 -5.30
C LEU A 109 30.92 19.51 -4.17
N VAL A 110 30.99 20.79 -4.55
CA VAL A 110 30.72 21.91 -3.65
C VAL A 110 29.25 22.25 -3.77
N LEU A 111 28.48 22.03 -2.71
CA LEU A 111 27.09 22.46 -2.67
C LEU A 111 27.07 23.98 -2.51
N GLN A 112 26.19 24.66 -3.23
CA GLN A 112 26.03 26.11 -3.08
C GLN A 112 25.62 26.39 -1.63
N ARG A 113 26.48 27.05 -0.87
CA ARG A 113 26.20 27.40 0.53
C ARG A 113 24.98 28.31 0.54
N VAL A 114 23.88 27.82 1.10
CA VAL A 114 22.75 28.68 1.43
C VAL A 114 23.24 29.57 2.57
N SER A 115 23.48 30.87 2.32
CA SER A 115 23.98 31.81 3.33
C SER A 115 23.21 31.64 4.64
N ALA A 116 23.94 31.44 5.73
CA ALA A 116 23.42 31.27 7.09
C ALA A 116 22.47 32.40 7.54
N GLY A 117 22.48 33.55 6.85
CA GLY A 117 21.51 34.64 7.03
C GLY A 117 20.10 34.40 6.48
N LYS A 118 19.84 33.31 5.75
CA LYS A 118 18.49 32.87 5.32
C LYS A 118 17.97 31.63 6.05
N ALA A 119 18.78 31.05 6.95
CA ALA A 119 18.39 29.89 7.76
C ALA A 119 17.45 30.26 8.94
N GLY A 120 17.35 31.56 9.28
CA GLY A 120 16.50 32.07 10.36
C GLY A 120 15.24 32.83 9.94
N TYR A 121 14.94 32.96 8.64
CA TYR A 121 13.82 33.78 8.17
C TYR A 121 13.16 33.20 6.92
N HIS A 122 12.58 31.99 7.05
CA HIS A 122 11.40 31.63 6.29
C HIS A 122 10.24 31.49 7.28
N ASP A 123 9.65 32.65 7.55
CA ASP A 123 8.27 32.85 7.99
C ASP A 123 7.35 31.72 7.48
N ASN A 124 6.59 31.12 8.39
CA ASN A 124 5.43 30.29 8.09
C ASN A 124 5.62 29.14 7.08
N ARG A 125 6.44 28.14 7.46
CA ARG A 125 6.08 26.72 7.24
C ARG A 125 4.77 26.40 7.98
N ARG A 126 3.64 27.05 7.64
CA ARG A 126 2.31 26.62 8.06
C ARG A 126 2.04 25.28 7.40
N SER A 127 2.49 24.23 8.08
CA SER A 127 2.28 22.79 7.86
C SER A 127 2.08 22.40 6.39
N GLY A 128 3.00 21.64 5.81
CA GLY A 128 2.82 21.12 4.43
C GLY A 128 1.46 20.45 4.20
N VAL A 129 0.81 19.93 5.25
CA VAL A 129 -0.56 19.41 5.25
C VAL A 129 -1.63 20.52 5.13
N LEU A 130 -1.47 21.64 5.84
CA LEU A 130 -2.37 22.81 5.71
C LEU A 130 -2.30 23.40 4.30
N GLN A 131 -1.12 23.46 3.68
CA GLN A 131 -0.99 23.91 2.28
C GLN A 131 -1.72 23.00 1.28
N LEU A 132 -1.77 21.69 1.53
CA LEU A 132 -2.57 20.75 0.74
C LEU A 132 -4.07 21.09 0.79
N ILE A 133 -4.54 21.55 1.96
CA ILE A 133 -5.95 21.86 2.19
C ILE A 133 -6.28 23.26 1.66
N VAL A 134 -5.39 24.25 1.79
CA VAL A 134 -5.67 25.65 1.40
C VAL A 134 -5.88 25.80 -0.10
N HIS A 135 -5.08 25.13 -0.94
CA HIS A 135 -5.16 25.32 -2.39
C HIS A 135 -6.25 24.43 -3.02
N PRO A 136 -7.28 24.99 -3.68
CA PRO A 136 -8.48 24.25 -4.09
C PRO A 136 -8.22 23.11 -5.09
N VAL A 137 -7.33 23.35 -6.06
CA VAL A 137 -6.93 22.31 -7.05
C VAL A 137 -6.15 21.16 -6.39
N LEU A 138 -5.26 21.46 -5.44
CA LEU A 138 -4.51 20.45 -4.70
C LEU A 138 -5.41 19.68 -3.74
N ARG A 139 -6.38 20.35 -3.11
CA ARG A 139 -7.39 19.72 -2.26
C ARG A 139 -8.17 18.66 -3.01
N LEU A 140 -8.76 19.01 -4.16
CA LEU A 140 -9.54 18.05 -4.96
C LEU A 140 -8.69 16.85 -5.40
N ARG A 141 -7.46 17.12 -5.87
CA ARG A 141 -6.50 16.06 -6.24
C ARG A 141 -6.16 15.15 -5.06
N THR A 142 -5.96 15.72 -3.87
CA THR A 142 -5.66 14.98 -2.64
C THR A 142 -6.84 14.11 -2.23
N VAL A 143 -8.06 14.63 -2.23
CA VAL A 143 -9.27 13.86 -1.87
C VAL A 143 -9.47 12.68 -2.82
N VAL A 144 -9.28 12.88 -4.12
CA VAL A 144 -9.36 11.81 -5.12
C VAL A 144 -8.27 10.74 -4.87
N LEU A 145 -7.02 11.17 -4.61
CA LEU A 145 -5.94 10.23 -4.29
C LEU A 145 -6.21 9.48 -2.97
N MET A 146 -6.70 10.15 -1.95
CA MET A 146 -7.06 9.53 -0.68
C MET A 146 -8.09 8.42 -0.87
N TYR A 147 -9.10 8.65 -1.71
CA TYR A 147 -10.11 7.65 -2.06
C TYR A 147 -9.50 6.46 -2.84
N VAL A 148 -8.64 6.73 -3.82
CA VAL A 148 -7.96 5.67 -4.58
C VAL A 148 -7.10 4.81 -3.66
N TRP A 149 -6.29 5.42 -2.80
CA TRP A 149 -5.44 4.71 -1.84
C TRP A 149 -6.27 3.90 -0.83
N TYR A 150 -7.38 4.46 -0.37
CA TYR A 150 -8.36 3.76 0.46
C TYR A 150 -8.93 2.52 -0.26
N ALA A 151 -9.43 2.68 -1.48
CA ALA A 151 -10.04 1.60 -2.26
C ALA A 151 -9.03 0.49 -2.59
N CYS A 152 -7.82 0.84 -3.05
CA CYS A 152 -6.75 -0.13 -3.27
C CYS A 152 -6.44 -0.92 -2.00
N SER A 153 -6.31 -0.24 -0.85
CA SER A 153 -6.01 -0.89 0.42
C SER A 153 -7.13 -1.83 0.86
N LEU A 154 -8.38 -1.39 0.77
CA LEU A 154 -9.55 -2.19 1.14
C LEU A 154 -9.59 -3.51 0.34
N VAL A 155 -9.42 -3.44 -0.98
CA VAL A 155 -9.44 -4.64 -1.83
C VAL A 155 -8.17 -5.48 -1.62
N TYR A 156 -6.99 -4.85 -1.51
CA TYR A 156 -5.72 -5.52 -1.31
C TYR A 156 -5.72 -6.38 -0.04
N TYR A 157 -6.14 -5.81 1.10
CA TYR A 157 -6.21 -6.52 2.37
C TYR A 157 -7.42 -7.45 2.44
N GLY A 158 -8.55 -7.08 1.84
CA GLY A 158 -9.73 -7.96 1.78
C GLY A 158 -9.42 -9.28 1.06
N LEU A 159 -8.76 -9.21 -0.09
CA LEU A 159 -8.33 -10.40 -0.84
C LEU A 159 -7.27 -11.21 -0.07
N THR A 160 -6.29 -10.56 0.55
CA THR A 160 -5.23 -11.25 1.30
C THR A 160 -5.74 -11.93 2.58
N LEU A 161 -6.66 -11.30 3.30
CA LEU A 161 -7.24 -11.89 4.50
C LEU A 161 -8.18 -13.05 4.16
N GLY A 162 -8.93 -12.94 3.04
CA GLY A 162 -9.76 -14.03 2.53
C GLY A 162 -8.97 -15.21 1.95
N ALA A 163 -7.68 -15.05 1.63
CA ALA A 163 -6.84 -16.12 1.09
C ALA A 163 -6.71 -17.34 2.02
N GLY A 164 -6.94 -17.14 3.32
CA GLY A 164 -6.93 -18.21 4.33
C GLY A 164 -8.15 -19.13 4.28
N ASP A 165 -9.29 -18.63 3.78
CA ASP A 165 -10.57 -19.36 3.74
C ASP A 165 -10.78 -20.09 2.40
N MET A 166 -9.90 -19.86 1.42
CA MET A 166 -9.95 -20.53 0.12
C MET A 166 -9.53 -22.00 0.24
N SER A 167 -10.06 -22.84 -0.64
CA SER A 167 -9.75 -24.27 -0.68
C SER A 167 -8.23 -24.51 -0.87
N GLY A 168 -7.70 -25.53 -0.18
CA GLY A 168 -6.28 -25.88 -0.20
C GLY A 168 -5.54 -25.51 1.09
N SER A 169 -4.20 -25.43 1.00
CA SER A 169 -3.39 -25.08 2.17
C SER A 169 -3.25 -23.56 2.32
N ARG A 170 -3.58 -23.04 3.51
CA ARG A 170 -3.48 -21.60 3.83
C ARG A 170 -2.12 -20.99 3.51
N TYR A 171 -1.04 -21.74 3.71
CA TYR A 171 0.33 -21.27 3.48
C TYR A 171 0.64 -21.16 1.99
N LEU A 172 0.22 -22.14 1.18
CA LEU A 172 0.38 -22.08 -0.27
C LEU A 172 -0.43 -20.92 -0.85
N ASN A 173 -1.66 -20.71 -0.38
CA ASN A 173 -2.51 -19.61 -0.84
C ASN A 173 -1.85 -18.25 -0.53
N VAL A 174 -1.37 -18.03 0.70
CA VAL A 174 -0.65 -16.78 1.04
C VAL A 174 0.65 -16.63 0.23
N ALA A 175 1.38 -17.71 -0.01
CA ALA A 175 2.57 -17.68 -0.86
C ALA A 175 2.24 -17.29 -2.31
N MET A 176 1.19 -17.86 -2.89
CA MET A 176 0.70 -17.52 -4.23
C MET A 176 0.30 -16.04 -4.31
N TYR A 177 -0.36 -15.51 -3.29
CA TYR A 177 -0.72 -14.10 -3.21
C TYR A 177 0.49 -13.17 -3.14
N GLY A 178 1.62 -13.60 -2.55
CA GLY A 178 2.86 -12.85 -2.59
C GLY A 178 3.55 -12.92 -3.96
N VAL A 179 3.64 -14.12 -4.53
CA VAL A 179 4.31 -14.34 -5.83
C VAL A 179 3.57 -13.65 -6.97
N VAL A 180 2.24 -13.57 -6.93
CA VAL A 180 1.43 -12.93 -7.98
C VAL A 180 1.66 -11.41 -8.08
N GLU A 181 2.23 -10.79 -7.05
CA GLU A 181 2.59 -9.36 -7.09
C GLU A 181 3.86 -9.10 -7.90
N LEU A 182 4.79 -10.06 -7.97
CA LEU A 182 6.04 -9.91 -8.71
C LEU A 182 5.83 -9.56 -10.20
N PRO A 183 4.97 -10.27 -10.97
CA PRO A 183 4.68 -9.90 -12.35
C PRO A 183 3.80 -8.64 -12.46
N ALA A 184 3.10 -8.22 -11.41
CA ALA A 184 2.26 -7.02 -11.42
C ALA A 184 3.09 -5.75 -11.67
N TYR A 185 4.34 -5.71 -11.19
CA TYR A 185 5.20 -4.54 -11.30
C TYR A 185 5.77 -4.28 -12.71
N PRO A 186 6.42 -5.23 -13.42
CA PRO A 186 6.82 -5.00 -14.81
C PRO A 186 5.61 -4.73 -15.69
N LEU A 187 4.47 -5.38 -15.40
CA LEU A 187 3.21 -5.13 -16.09
C LEU A 187 2.74 -3.68 -15.88
N CYS A 188 2.75 -3.15 -14.66
CA CYS A 188 2.35 -1.76 -14.43
C CYS A 188 3.29 -0.75 -15.12
N ILE A 189 4.61 -0.98 -15.12
CA ILE A 189 5.58 -0.13 -15.81
C ILE A 189 5.34 -0.13 -17.31
N TYR A 190 5.12 -1.32 -17.89
CA TYR A 190 4.85 -1.49 -19.31
C TYR A 190 3.62 -0.67 -19.75
N PHE A 191 2.51 -0.76 -18.99
CA PHE A 191 1.30 0.01 -19.30
C PHE A 191 1.49 1.52 -19.04
N ILE A 192 2.18 1.95 -17.98
CA ILE A 192 2.43 3.38 -17.72
C ILE A 192 3.24 4.03 -18.85
N ASN A 193 4.28 3.36 -19.35
CA ASN A 193 5.19 3.92 -20.35
C ASN A 193 4.59 3.99 -21.75
N LYS A 194 3.46 3.32 -21.97
CA LYS A 194 2.84 3.28 -23.29
C LYS A 194 1.99 4.53 -23.53
N HIS A 195 2.22 5.15 -24.68
CA HIS A 195 1.66 6.45 -25.05
C HIS A 195 0.12 6.53 -25.03
N TRP A 196 -0.59 5.40 -25.19
CA TRP A 196 -2.05 5.34 -25.17
C TRP A 196 -2.66 5.24 -23.76
N ALA A 197 -1.94 4.65 -22.81
CA ALA A 197 -2.48 4.23 -21.52
C ALA A 197 -2.23 5.28 -20.41
N GLY A 198 -1.15 6.04 -20.47
CA GLY A 198 -0.82 7.07 -19.47
C GLY A 198 -0.91 6.55 -18.03
N ARG A 199 -0.93 7.43 -17.02
CA ARG A 199 -1.04 7.00 -15.61
C ARG A 199 -2.46 6.86 -15.12
N ARG A 200 -3.31 7.85 -15.43
CA ARG A 200 -4.70 7.90 -14.95
C ARG A 200 -5.56 6.79 -15.55
N LYS A 201 -5.44 6.54 -16.86
CA LYS A 201 -6.24 5.50 -17.52
C LYS A 201 -5.77 4.11 -17.14
N SER A 202 -4.45 3.88 -17.06
CA SER A 202 -3.89 2.61 -16.55
C SER A 202 -4.38 2.29 -15.14
N MET A 203 -4.31 3.25 -14.22
CA MET A 203 -4.80 3.06 -12.84
C MET A 203 -6.30 2.72 -12.81
N ALA A 204 -7.12 3.47 -13.55
CA ALA A 204 -8.56 3.21 -13.63
C ALA A 204 -8.85 1.83 -14.25
N ALA A 205 -8.14 1.45 -15.32
CA ALA A 205 -8.30 0.15 -15.96
C ALA A 205 -7.97 -1.00 -15.01
N PHE A 206 -6.85 -0.93 -14.28
CA PHE A 206 -6.50 -1.96 -13.30
C PHE A 206 -7.49 -2.05 -12.15
N LEU A 207 -8.01 -0.93 -11.65
CA LEU A 207 -9.04 -0.93 -10.61
C LEU A 207 -10.36 -1.53 -11.11
N CYS A 208 -10.79 -1.19 -12.32
CA CYS A 208 -11.98 -1.78 -12.93
C CYS A 208 -11.80 -3.29 -13.16
N LEU A 209 -10.65 -3.71 -13.71
CA LEU A 209 -10.35 -5.13 -13.92
C LEU A 209 -10.29 -5.91 -12.60
N ALA A 210 -9.71 -5.32 -11.55
CA ALA A 210 -9.72 -5.90 -10.21
C ALA A 210 -11.16 -6.05 -9.68
N GLY A 211 -11.99 -5.02 -9.83
CA GLY A 211 -13.40 -5.05 -9.42
C GLY A 211 -14.19 -6.11 -10.17
N VAL A 212 -14.03 -6.21 -11.49
CA VAL A 212 -14.65 -7.25 -12.32
C VAL A 212 -14.18 -8.63 -11.88
N ALA A 213 -12.87 -8.83 -11.67
CA ALA A 213 -12.35 -10.11 -11.18
C ALA A 213 -12.98 -10.50 -9.84
N CYS A 214 -13.11 -9.55 -8.89
CA CYS A 214 -13.77 -9.78 -7.60
C CYS A 214 -15.26 -10.10 -7.76
N LEU A 215 -16.00 -9.38 -8.63
CA LEU A 215 -17.41 -9.69 -8.89
C LEU A 215 -17.58 -11.06 -9.55
N CYS A 216 -16.69 -11.45 -10.45
CA CYS A 216 -16.75 -12.77 -11.05
C CYS A 216 -16.51 -13.89 -10.02
N THR A 217 -15.78 -13.65 -8.92
CA THR A 217 -15.65 -14.65 -7.84
C THR A 217 -16.97 -14.99 -7.16
N THR A 218 -17.96 -14.10 -7.16
CA THR A 218 -19.28 -14.36 -6.55
C THR A 218 -20.25 -15.05 -7.52
N LEU A 219 -20.00 -14.98 -8.82
CA LEU A 219 -20.86 -15.54 -9.86
C LEU A 219 -20.48 -16.97 -10.25
N VAL A 220 -19.25 -17.40 -9.94
CA VAL A 220 -18.73 -18.71 -10.30
C VAL A 220 -19.05 -19.72 -9.18
N PRO A 221 -19.84 -20.77 -9.43
CA PRO A 221 -20.06 -21.84 -8.47
C PRO A 221 -18.78 -22.69 -8.29
N ASP A 222 -18.59 -23.27 -7.10
CA ASP A 222 -17.40 -24.04 -6.67
C ASP A 222 -17.04 -25.26 -7.53
N THR A 223 -17.82 -25.55 -8.58
CA THR A 223 -17.76 -26.74 -9.43
C THR A 223 -17.04 -26.52 -10.78
N SER A 224 -16.51 -25.34 -11.08
CA SER A 224 -15.79 -25.08 -12.34
C SER A 224 -14.31 -25.50 -12.30
N GLY A 225 -13.81 -26.04 -13.42
CA GLY A 225 -12.47 -26.62 -13.56
C GLY A 225 -11.28 -25.67 -13.30
N LEU A 226 -10.07 -26.25 -13.28
CA LEU A 226 -8.80 -25.70 -12.78
C LEU A 226 -8.46 -24.26 -13.23
N PHE A 227 -8.86 -23.84 -14.44
CA PHE A 227 -8.51 -22.52 -15.01
C PHE A 227 -9.45 -21.38 -14.58
N LEU A 228 -10.71 -21.66 -14.28
CA LEU A 228 -11.76 -20.70 -13.91
C LEU A 228 -12.23 -20.94 -12.47
N SER A 229 -11.28 -21.21 -11.57
CA SER A 229 -11.56 -21.40 -10.15
C SER A 229 -11.61 -20.04 -9.42
N VAL A 230 -12.34 -19.99 -8.31
CA VAL A 230 -12.45 -18.81 -7.44
C VAL A 230 -11.05 -18.30 -7.04
N THR A 231 -10.10 -19.19 -6.80
CA THR A 231 -8.68 -18.87 -6.50
C THR A 231 -7.97 -18.16 -7.66
N SER A 232 -8.15 -18.59 -8.91
CA SER A 232 -7.47 -17.93 -10.05
C SER A 232 -8.01 -16.52 -10.29
N LEU A 233 -9.32 -16.31 -10.11
CA LEU A 233 -9.94 -14.98 -10.18
C LEU A 233 -9.49 -14.07 -9.03
N ALA A 234 -9.39 -14.60 -7.81
CA ALA A 234 -8.92 -13.84 -6.66
C ALA A 234 -7.43 -13.44 -6.80
N LEU A 235 -6.60 -14.34 -7.33
CA LEU A 235 -5.20 -14.06 -7.68
C LEU A 235 -5.10 -13.02 -8.81
N LEU A 236 -5.96 -13.08 -9.82
CA LEU A 236 -6.03 -12.06 -10.87
C LEU A 236 -6.42 -10.70 -10.29
N GLY A 237 -7.44 -10.66 -9.42
CA GLY A 237 -7.83 -9.45 -8.69
C GLY A 237 -6.66 -8.89 -7.87
N LYS A 238 -5.94 -9.76 -7.16
CA LYS A 238 -4.77 -9.40 -6.37
C LYS A 238 -3.65 -8.79 -7.22
N LEU A 239 -3.36 -9.39 -8.38
CA LEU A 239 -2.38 -8.86 -9.34
C LEU A 239 -2.77 -7.47 -9.84
N MET A 240 -4.03 -7.29 -10.24
CA MET A 240 -4.52 -6.01 -10.78
C MET A 240 -4.53 -4.90 -9.73
N VAL A 241 -4.94 -5.19 -8.49
CA VAL A 241 -4.89 -4.21 -7.39
C VAL A 241 -3.45 -3.84 -7.05
N SER A 242 -2.53 -4.81 -7.02
CA SER A 242 -1.13 -4.56 -6.71
C SER A 242 -0.47 -3.66 -7.78
N ALA A 243 -0.81 -3.88 -9.05
CA ALA A 243 -0.42 -2.98 -10.14
C ALA A 243 -1.00 -1.57 -9.95
N ALA A 244 -2.30 -1.44 -9.66
CA ALA A 244 -2.94 -0.15 -9.40
C ALA A 244 -2.31 0.60 -8.21
N PHE A 245 -1.97 -0.14 -7.15
CA PHE A 245 -1.35 0.43 -5.94
C PHE A 245 0.06 0.97 -6.24
N ASN A 246 0.87 0.25 -7.03
CA ASN A 246 2.19 0.76 -7.44
C ASN A 246 2.08 2.04 -8.29
N ILE A 247 1.13 2.09 -9.23
CA ILE A 247 0.86 3.30 -10.01
C ILE A 247 0.43 4.45 -9.08
N ALA A 248 -0.32 4.17 -8.02
CA ALA A 248 -0.74 5.18 -7.06
C ALA A 248 0.46 5.79 -6.32
N TYR A 249 1.45 5.01 -5.89
CA TYR A 249 2.69 5.53 -5.30
C TYR A 249 3.44 6.44 -6.28
N VAL A 250 3.65 5.98 -7.51
CA VAL A 250 4.36 6.75 -8.55
C VAL A 250 3.61 8.04 -8.86
N TYR A 251 2.32 7.94 -9.16
CA TYR A 251 1.48 9.07 -9.54
C TYR A 251 1.40 10.12 -8.42
N THR A 252 1.27 9.69 -7.16
CA THR A 252 1.27 10.60 -5.99
C THR A 252 2.60 11.35 -5.88
N SER A 253 3.73 10.65 -6.07
CA SER A 253 5.07 11.24 -5.98
C SER A 253 5.39 12.25 -7.09
N GLU A 254 4.69 12.18 -8.22
CA GLU A 254 4.87 13.06 -9.37
C GLU A 254 3.85 14.20 -9.44
N LEU A 255 2.68 14.02 -8.82
CA LEU A 255 1.64 15.03 -8.78
C LEU A 255 1.98 16.18 -7.82
N TYR A 256 2.62 15.86 -6.69
CA TYR A 256 2.96 16.84 -5.67
C TYR A 256 4.33 17.47 -5.90
N PRO A 257 4.45 18.81 -5.77
CA PRO A 257 5.75 19.47 -5.80
C PRO A 257 6.60 19.03 -4.62
N THR A 258 7.93 19.05 -4.80
CA THR A 258 8.92 18.48 -3.88
C THR A 258 8.75 18.91 -2.43
N VAL A 259 8.33 20.16 -2.18
CA VAL A 259 8.17 20.73 -0.82
C VAL A 259 7.01 20.08 -0.04
N ILE A 260 5.92 19.69 -0.71
CA ILE A 260 4.72 19.13 -0.07
C ILE A 260 4.50 17.65 -0.39
N ARG A 261 5.35 17.06 -1.22
CA ARG A 261 5.26 15.65 -1.64
C ARG A 261 5.23 14.68 -0.47
N ASN A 262 6.13 14.84 0.51
CA ASN A 262 6.18 13.96 1.68
C ASN A 262 4.91 14.09 2.54
N ALA A 263 4.37 15.32 2.68
CA ALA A 263 3.11 15.55 3.37
C ALA A 263 1.92 14.90 2.62
N GLY A 264 1.85 15.06 1.30
CA GLY A 264 0.80 14.47 0.47
C GLY A 264 0.82 12.94 0.44
N LEU A 265 2.00 12.34 0.31
CA LEU A 265 2.19 10.89 0.45
C LEU A 265 1.76 10.40 1.84
N GLY A 266 2.12 11.14 2.90
CA GLY A 266 1.71 10.81 4.27
C GLY A 266 0.19 10.82 4.46
N VAL A 267 -0.51 11.83 3.95
CA VAL A 267 -1.98 11.93 4.03
C VAL A 267 -2.66 10.79 3.26
N CYS A 268 -2.19 10.47 2.04
CA CYS A 268 -2.71 9.35 1.27
C CYS A 268 -2.41 7.99 1.92
N ALA A 269 -1.23 7.84 2.53
CA ALA A 269 -0.89 6.64 3.27
C ALA A 269 -1.78 6.45 4.50
N MET A 270 -2.13 7.52 5.23
CA MET A 270 -3.10 7.45 6.34
C MET A 270 -4.47 6.97 5.86
N SER A 271 -5.00 7.50 4.75
CA SER A 271 -6.30 7.03 4.21
C SER A 271 -6.24 5.56 3.76
N CYS A 272 -5.11 5.12 3.20
CA CYS A 272 -4.85 3.71 2.93
C CYS A 272 -4.90 2.86 4.19
N ARG A 273 -4.34 3.31 5.32
CA ARG A 273 -4.41 2.54 6.58
C ARG A 273 -5.85 2.37 7.08
N VAL A 274 -6.70 3.39 6.92
CA VAL A 274 -8.13 3.27 7.22
C VAL A 274 -8.79 2.16 6.39
N GLY A 275 -8.48 2.09 5.09
CA GLY A 275 -8.98 1.00 4.22
C GLY A 275 -8.53 -0.39 4.69
N GLY A 276 -7.28 -0.53 5.14
CA GLY A 276 -6.77 -1.81 5.65
C GLY A 276 -7.37 -2.21 7.00
N ILE A 277 -7.70 -1.23 7.86
CA ILE A 277 -8.39 -1.47 9.13
C ILE A 277 -9.83 -1.93 8.86
N LEU A 278 -10.51 -1.33 7.88
CA LEU A 278 -11.90 -1.67 7.55
C LEU A 278 -12.05 -2.98 6.75
N ALA A 279 -11.02 -3.39 6.01
CA ALA A 279 -11.03 -4.60 5.18
C ALA A 279 -11.54 -5.89 5.87
N PRO A 280 -11.04 -6.29 7.06
CA PRO A 280 -11.53 -7.49 7.76
C PRO A 280 -13.01 -7.40 8.18
N PHE A 281 -13.57 -6.19 8.31
CA PHE A 281 -14.96 -6.02 8.73
C PHE A 281 -15.94 -6.14 7.55
N VAL A 282 -15.48 -6.00 6.30
CA VAL A 282 -16.35 -6.05 5.12
C VAL A 282 -17.12 -7.38 5.02
N PRO A 283 -16.51 -8.57 5.18
CA PRO A 283 -17.25 -9.83 5.19
C PRO A 283 -18.30 -9.91 6.30
N SER A 284 -17.97 -9.40 7.51
CA SER A 284 -18.90 -9.40 8.65
C SER A 284 -20.09 -8.46 8.47
N MET A 285 -19.96 -7.42 7.64
CA MET A 285 -21.08 -6.54 7.29
C MET A 285 -22.06 -7.19 6.31
N VAL A 286 -21.62 -8.15 5.50
CA VAL A 286 -22.47 -8.92 4.57
C VAL A 286 -23.33 -9.95 5.30
N SER A 287 -22.91 -10.44 6.47
CA SER A 287 -23.78 -11.26 7.33
C SER A 287 -24.95 -10.49 7.96
N VAL A 288 -24.86 -9.15 8.07
CA VAL A 288 -25.93 -8.31 8.65
C VAL A 288 -27.21 -8.31 7.80
N PRO A 289 -27.19 -8.12 6.46
CA PRO A 289 -28.39 -8.27 5.66
C PRO A 289 -28.92 -9.70 5.65
N HIS A 290 -28.08 -10.74 5.78
CA HIS A 290 -28.57 -12.12 5.91
C HIS A 290 -29.29 -12.38 7.25
N PHE A 291 -28.82 -11.76 8.34
CA PHE A 291 -29.45 -11.80 9.67
C PHE A 291 -30.74 -10.97 9.71
N LEU A 292 -30.75 -9.78 9.10
CA LEU A 292 -31.97 -8.97 8.91
C LEU A 292 -32.98 -9.69 8.01
N HIS A 293 -32.54 -10.34 6.92
CA HIS A 293 -33.41 -11.09 6.03
C HIS A 293 -33.94 -12.39 6.67
N GLN A 294 -33.17 -13.03 7.57
CA GLN A 294 -33.64 -14.14 8.40
C GLN A 294 -34.60 -13.69 9.51
N GLN A 295 -34.33 -12.58 10.19
CA GLN A 295 -35.25 -12.01 11.20
C GLN A 295 -36.56 -11.53 10.57
N VAL A 296 -36.50 -10.86 9.41
CA VAL A 296 -37.69 -10.48 8.63
C VAL A 296 -38.46 -11.71 8.14
N ARG A 297 -37.78 -12.76 7.66
CA ARG A 297 -38.44 -14.06 7.34
C ARG A 297 -39.04 -14.76 8.55
N SER A 298 -38.41 -14.65 9.72
CA SER A 298 -38.93 -15.21 10.98
C SER A 298 -40.16 -14.43 11.48
N PHE A 299 -40.18 -13.11 11.28
CA PHE A 299 -41.34 -12.25 11.56
C PHE A 299 -42.50 -12.51 10.59
N PHE A 300 -42.21 -12.73 9.30
CA PHE A 300 -43.22 -13.05 8.28
C PHE A 300 -43.66 -14.52 8.26
N LYS A 301 -43.01 -15.40 9.04
CA LYS A 301 -43.41 -16.81 9.24
C LYS A 301 -44.34 -17.02 10.42
N VAL A 302 -44.80 -15.96 11.10
CA VAL A 302 -45.95 -16.08 12.00
C VAL A 302 -47.15 -16.46 11.14
N PRO A 303 -47.79 -17.63 11.36
CA PRO A 303 -48.93 -18.04 10.56
C PRO A 303 -50.07 -17.03 10.72
N LEU A 304 -50.51 -16.41 9.62
CA LEU A 304 -51.72 -15.57 9.59
C LEU A 304 -52.98 -16.21 10.23
N PRO A 305 -53.19 -17.55 10.28
CA PRO A 305 -54.35 -18.10 11.01
C PRO A 305 -54.30 -17.88 12.53
N SER A 306 -53.14 -17.57 13.13
CA SER A 306 -53.01 -17.31 14.57
C SER A 306 -53.46 -15.88 14.95
N LEU A 307 -53.33 -14.92 14.03
CA LEU A 307 -53.74 -13.52 14.26
C LEU A 307 -55.24 -13.30 14.01
N LEU A 308 -55.86 -14.11 13.16
CA LEU A 308 -57.30 -14.04 12.88
C LEU A 308 -58.19 -14.61 14.01
N ASN A 309 -57.64 -15.47 14.87
CA ASN A 309 -58.36 -15.95 16.07
C ASN A 309 -58.33 -14.95 17.23
N LEU A 310 -57.40 -13.98 17.22
CA LEU A 310 -57.30 -12.95 18.27
C LEU A 310 -58.27 -11.77 18.06
N PHE A 311 -58.90 -11.68 16.89
CA PHE A 311 -59.92 -10.67 16.54
C PHE A 311 -61.35 -11.24 16.51
N LYS A 312 -61.56 -12.48 16.96
CA LYS A 312 -62.89 -13.08 17.11
C LYS A 312 -63.49 -12.96 18.52
N ASP A 313 -62.68 -12.58 19.50
CA ASP A 313 -63.08 -12.44 20.91
C ASP A 313 -63.11 -10.96 21.39
N PHE A 314 -63.28 -10.00 20.46
CA PHE A 314 -63.58 -8.60 20.77
C PHE A 314 -64.70 -8.07 19.86
#